data_AF-B1K6L1-F1
#
_entry.id   AF-B1K6L1-F1
#
_cell.length_a   1.000
_cell.length_b   1.000
_cell.length_c   1.000
_cell.angle_alpha   90.00
_cell.angle_beta   90.00
_cell.angle_gamma   90.00
#
_symmetry.space_group_name_H-M   'P 1'
#
loop_
_entity.id
_entity.type
_entity.pdbx_description
1 polymer ?
#
loop_
_entity_poly.entity_id
_entity_poly.type
_entity_poly.pdbx_seq_one_letter_code
_entity_poly.pdbx_strand_id
1 'polypeptide(L)'
;MARTLKCVAKRMGGGAGHEHITHLWWQVWDGDRAVGESGVFTRDQMVSYIERQGNNSVWCPDRNPQRQGAWVHVNNNGRTKYVQTVADGRWTDNLLALPDR
;
A
#
# COMPACT_ATOMS: atom_id res chain seq x y z
N MET A 1 -6.83 -7.90 -18.27
CA MET A 1 -6.99 -7.12 -17.03
C MET A 1 -5.62 -7.01 -16.38
N ALA A 2 -5.27 -5.85 -15.80
CA ALA A 2 -3.95 -5.65 -15.20
C ALA A 2 -3.96 -6.24 -13.79
N ARG A 3 -2.95 -7.07 -13.47
CA ARG A 3 -2.78 -7.59 -12.10
C ARG A 3 -2.29 -6.48 -11.19
N THR A 4 -2.89 -6.36 -10.01
CA THR A 4 -2.51 -5.39 -8.99
C THR A 4 -2.22 -6.09 -7.67
N LEU A 5 -1.52 -5.40 -6.77
CA LEU A 5 -1.36 -5.83 -5.39
C LEU A 5 -2.35 -5.07 -4.49
N LYS A 6 -3.09 -5.80 -3.67
CA LYS A 6 -3.90 -5.24 -2.59
C LYS A 6 -3.15 -5.35 -1.28
N CYS A 7 -2.91 -4.24 -0.58
CA CYS A 7 -2.38 -4.26 0.78
C CYS A 7 -3.44 -4.78 1.76
N VAL A 8 -3.05 -5.69 2.65
CA VAL A 8 -3.97 -6.37 3.60
C VAL A 8 -3.55 -6.28 5.06
N ALA A 9 -2.27 -6.00 5.33
CA ALA A 9 -1.75 -5.74 6.67
C ALA A 9 -0.46 -4.92 6.58
N LYS A 10 -0.07 -4.31 7.68
CA LYS A 10 1.21 -3.59 7.82
C LYS A 10 1.96 -4.03 9.07
N ARG A 11 3.22 -3.59 9.18
CA ARG A 11 4.00 -3.62 10.43
C ARG A 11 4.58 -2.24 10.68
N MET A 12 4.37 -1.70 11.88
CA MET A 12 5.00 -0.45 12.31
C MET A 12 6.40 -0.69 12.93
N GLY A 13 7.34 0.21 12.68
CA GLY A 13 8.71 0.19 13.21
C GLY A 13 9.02 1.41 14.09
N GLY A 14 8.24 1.59 15.16
CA GLY A 14 8.22 2.81 15.99
C GLY A 14 7.36 3.92 15.37
N GLY A 15 6.99 4.97 16.12
CA GLY A 15 6.17 6.07 15.59
C GLY A 15 4.77 5.67 15.08
N ALA A 16 4.06 6.63 14.48
CA ALA A 16 2.68 6.44 14.00
C ALA A 16 2.46 6.86 12.53
N GLY A 17 3.44 7.52 11.91
CA GLY A 17 3.37 7.97 10.51
C GLY A 17 3.70 6.88 9.49
N HIS A 18 3.39 7.13 8.22
CA HIS A 18 3.63 6.19 7.11
C HIS A 18 5.10 5.84 6.89
N GLU A 19 5.99 6.78 7.16
CA GLU A 19 7.44 6.61 7.10
C GLU A 19 7.93 5.50 8.04
N HIS A 20 7.13 5.16 9.05
CA HIS A 20 7.44 4.11 10.00
C HIS A 20 6.87 2.73 9.64
N ILE A 21 6.12 2.60 8.55
CA ILE A 21 5.74 1.29 8.04
C ILE A 21 7.01 0.57 7.60
N THR A 22 7.27 -0.61 8.15
CA THR A 22 8.44 -1.43 7.82
C THR A 22 8.11 -2.54 6.85
N HIS A 23 6.91 -3.11 6.95
CA HIS A 23 6.45 -4.21 6.12
C HIS A 23 5.00 -4.01 5.69
N LEU A 24 4.69 -4.47 4.48
CA LEU A 24 3.33 -4.52 3.93
C LEU A 24 3.05 -5.91 3.40
N TRP A 25 2.00 -6.53 3.92
CA TRP A 25 1.45 -7.75 3.36
C TRP A 25 0.52 -7.40 2.23
N TRP A 26 0.62 -8.16 1.16
CA TRP A 26 -0.17 -7.95 -0.03
C TRP A 26 -0.73 -9.26 -0.57
N GLN A 27 -1.76 -9.13 -1.40
CA GLN A 27 -2.33 -10.22 -2.20
C GLN A 27 -2.46 -9.76 -3.65
N VAL A 28 -2.24 -10.64 -4.62
CA VAL A 28 -2.46 -10.35 -6.04
C VAL A 28 -3.95 -10.40 -6.36
N TRP A 29 -4.41 -9.40 -7.10
CA TRP A 29 -5.78 -9.24 -7.58
C TRP A 29 -5.80 -9.06 -9.09
N ASP A 30 -6.74 -9.72 -9.75
CA ASP A 30 -7.08 -9.55 -11.17
C ASP A 30 -8.48 -8.94 -11.27
N GLY A 31 -8.54 -7.62 -11.46
CA GLY A 31 -9.76 -6.85 -11.23
C GLY A 31 -10.25 -7.03 -9.79
N ASP A 32 -11.50 -7.48 -9.64
CA ASP A 32 -12.16 -7.67 -8.33
C ASP A 32 -11.95 -9.07 -7.73
N ARG A 33 -11.04 -9.88 -8.27
CA ARG A 33 -10.81 -11.26 -7.83
C ARG A 33 -9.40 -11.44 -7.29
N ALA A 34 -9.30 -11.94 -6.06
CA ALA A 34 -8.04 -12.41 -5.52
C ALA A 34 -7.58 -13.68 -6.28
N VAL A 35 -6.32 -13.72 -6.70
CA VAL A 35 -5.76 -14.87 -7.45
C VAL A 35 -4.90 -15.80 -6.58
N GLY A 36 -4.99 -15.66 -5.26
CA GLY A 36 -4.39 -16.57 -4.27
C GLY A 36 -2.91 -16.32 -3.95
N GLU A 37 -2.15 -15.69 -4.84
CA GLU A 37 -0.77 -15.30 -4.55
C GLU A 37 -0.73 -14.15 -3.53
N SER A 38 0.12 -14.28 -2.51
CA SER A 38 0.31 -13.28 -1.46
C SER A 38 1.75 -13.27 -0.99
N GLY A 39 2.14 -12.18 -0.36
CA GLY A 39 3.51 -12.01 0.12
C GLY A 39 3.63 -10.85 1.09
N VAL A 40 4.88 -10.59 1.46
CA VAL A 40 5.27 -9.44 2.26
C VAL A 40 6.39 -8.72 1.54
N PHE A 41 6.30 -7.40 1.49
CA PHE A 41 7.40 -6.54 1.11
C PHE A 41 7.86 -5.73 2.31
N THR A 42 9.17 -5.50 2.41
CA THR A 42 9.67 -4.36 3.19
C THR A 42 9.20 -3.05 2.54
N ARG A 43 9.24 -1.95 3.28
CA ARG A 43 8.93 -0.61 2.74
C ARG A 43 9.73 -0.32 1.47
N ASP A 44 11.03 -0.62 1.48
CA ASP A 44 11.93 -0.31 0.36
C ASP A 44 11.66 -1.21 -0.85
N GLN A 45 11.24 -2.46 -0.62
CA GLN A 45 10.77 -3.36 -1.69
C GLN A 45 9.46 -2.85 -2.31
N MET A 46 8.52 -2.38 -1.49
CA MET A 46 7.26 -1.81 -1.98
C MET A 46 7.49 -0.52 -2.79
N VAL A 47 8.36 0.38 -2.30
CA VAL A 47 8.80 1.57 -3.05
C VAL A 47 9.38 1.16 -4.40
N SER A 48 10.34 0.23 -4.40
CA SER A 48 10.99 -0.25 -5.63
C SER A 48 10.01 -0.89 -6.60
N TYR A 49 9.00 -1.61 -6.09
CA TYR A 49 7.96 -2.22 -6.89
C TYR A 49 7.10 -1.16 -7.60
N ILE A 50 6.60 -0.16 -6.86
CA ILE A 50 5.75 0.90 -7.41
C ILE A 50 6.53 1.76 -8.41
N GLU A 51 7.79 2.09 -8.15
CA GLU A 51 8.62 2.84 -9.10
C GLU A 51 8.83 2.08 -10.42
N ARG A 52 8.86 0.75 -10.39
CA ARG A 52 9.02 -0.09 -11.59
C ARG A 52 7.70 -0.36 -12.32
N GLN A 53 6.62 -0.57 -11.59
CA GLN A 53 5.31 -0.99 -12.16
C GLN A 53 4.35 0.18 -12.38
N GLY A 54 4.61 1.33 -11.77
CA GLY A 54 3.77 2.52 -11.83
C GLY A 54 2.77 2.61 -10.67
N ASN A 55 2.19 3.80 -10.53
CA ASN A 55 1.32 4.18 -9.41
C ASN A 55 -0.01 3.40 -9.34
N ASN A 56 -0.43 2.77 -10.43
CA ASN A 56 -1.67 1.98 -10.48
C ASN A 56 -1.41 0.46 -10.31
N SER A 57 -0.30 0.09 -9.68
CA SER A 57 0.09 -1.30 -9.46
C SER A 57 -0.27 -1.83 -8.07
N VAL A 58 -0.45 -0.94 -7.09
CA VAL A 58 -0.72 -1.30 -5.69
C VAL A 58 -1.83 -0.42 -5.13
N TRP A 59 -2.81 -1.02 -4.44
CA TRP A 59 -3.90 -0.30 -3.80
C TRP A 59 -4.17 -0.82 -2.39
N CYS A 60 -4.88 -0.01 -1.60
CA CYS A 60 -5.27 -0.33 -0.24
C CYS A 60 -6.77 -0.08 -0.06
N PRO A 61 -7.54 -1.02 0.53
CA PRO A 61 -8.93 -0.76 0.87
C PRO A 61 -9.06 0.41 1.87
N ASP A 62 -10.19 1.12 1.84
CA ASP A 62 -10.54 2.07 2.89
C ASP A 62 -11.01 1.31 4.14
N ARG A 63 -10.85 1.93 5.31
CA ARG A 63 -11.39 1.41 6.59
C ARG A 63 -12.91 1.25 6.54
N ASN A 64 -13.58 2.11 5.79
CA ASN A 64 -15.00 2.01 5.48
C ASN A 64 -15.16 1.15 4.21
N PRO A 65 -15.71 -0.06 4.31
CA PRO A 65 -15.88 -0.95 3.16
C PRO A 65 -16.87 -0.41 2.10
N GLN A 66 -17.64 0.64 2.42
CA GLN A 66 -18.52 1.32 1.47
C GLN A 66 -17.78 2.32 0.56
N ARG A 67 -16.53 2.66 0.89
CA ARG A 67 -15.70 3.58 0.09
C ARG A 67 -14.75 2.78 -0.79
N GLN A 68 -14.44 3.34 -1.95
CA GLN A 68 -13.41 2.78 -2.82
C GLN A 68 -12.04 2.81 -2.12
N GLY A 69 -11.20 1.83 -2.47
CA GLY A 69 -9.80 1.83 -2.07
C GLY A 69 -9.02 2.99 -2.68
N ALA A 70 -7.81 3.19 -2.20
CA ALA A 70 -6.90 4.22 -2.67
C ALA A 70 -5.63 3.58 -3.26
N TRP A 71 -5.05 4.21 -4.28
CA TRP A 71 -3.79 3.76 -4.87
C TRP A 71 -2.64 4.05 -3.91
N VAL A 72 -1.62 3.19 -3.89
CA VAL A 72 -0.43 3.35 -3.06
C VAL A 72 0.67 3.98 -3.92
N HIS A 73 1.11 5.17 -3.54
CA HIS A 73 2.17 5.89 -4.23
C HIS A 73 3.40 6.01 -3.33
N VAL A 74 4.55 6.24 -3.96
CA VAL A 74 5.77 6.62 -3.25
C VAL A 74 5.68 8.08 -2.81
N ASN A 75 5.99 8.33 -1.54
CA ASN A 75 6.12 9.65 -0.94
C ASN A 75 7.51 9.79 -0.28
N ASN A 76 7.91 11.02 0.07
CA ASN A 76 9.20 11.32 0.67
C ASN A 76 9.08 12.50 1.64
N ASN A 77 9.71 12.41 2.80
CA ASN A 77 9.76 13.48 3.81
C ASN A 77 11.08 14.31 3.77
N GLY A 78 11.84 14.20 2.67
CA GLY A 78 13.15 14.82 2.50
C GLY A 78 14.32 13.98 3.03
N ARG A 79 14.07 12.86 3.71
CA ARG A 79 15.10 11.96 4.25
C ARG A 79 14.94 10.52 3.79
N THR A 80 13.71 10.03 3.72
CA THR A 80 13.42 8.62 3.42
C THR A 80 12.19 8.53 2.54
N LYS A 81 12.29 7.68 1.50
CA LYS A 81 11.12 7.30 0.70
C LYS A 81 10.27 6.31 1.48
N TYR A 82 8.97 6.48 1.41
CA TYR A 82 7.97 5.60 2.00
C TYR A 82 6.77 5.50 1.07
N VAL A 83 5.74 4.77 1.48
CA VAL A 83 4.51 4.64 0.70
C VAL A 83 3.32 5.18 1.48
N GLN A 84 2.44 5.86 0.75
CA GLN A 84 1.20 6.42 1.28
C GLN A 84 0.12 6.30 0.22
N THR A 85 -1.13 6.22 0.65
CA THR A 85 -2.26 6.12 -0.27
C THR A 85 -2.67 7.48 -0.81
N VAL A 86 -3.17 7.49 -2.05
CA VAL A 86 -3.73 8.65 -2.75
C VAL A 86 -5.10 8.28 -3.29
N ALA A 87 -6.09 9.11 -2.98
CA ALA A 87 -7.42 9.06 -3.57
C ALA A 87 -7.77 10.47 -4.06
N ASP A 88 -8.23 10.59 -5.31
CA ASP A 88 -8.63 11.86 -5.92
C ASP A 88 -7.56 12.97 -5.80
N GLY A 89 -6.29 12.59 -5.94
CA GLY A 89 -5.13 13.50 -5.84
C GLY A 89 -4.78 13.95 -4.42
N ARG A 90 -5.43 13.39 -3.38
CA ARG A 90 -5.16 13.69 -1.97
C ARG A 90 -4.53 12.50 -1.27
N TRP A 91 -3.49 12.76 -0.49
CA TRP A 91 -2.88 11.75 0.39
C TRP A 91 -3.88 11.32 1.48
N THR A 92 -3.91 10.03 1.78
CA THR A 92 -4.81 9.42 2.78
C THR A 92 -4.05 8.43 3.67
N ASP A 93 -4.71 7.97 4.74
CA ASP A 93 -4.12 7.11 5.77
C ASP A 93 -4.60 5.66 5.71
N ASN A 94 -5.04 5.17 4.53
CA ASN A 94 -5.63 3.84 4.41
C ASN A 94 -4.64 2.74 4.85
N LEU A 95 -3.34 2.90 4.56
CA LEU A 95 -2.31 1.97 5.03
C LEU A 95 -2.22 1.93 6.56
N LEU A 96 -2.32 3.08 7.22
CA LEU A 96 -2.31 3.16 8.69
C LEU A 96 -3.57 2.56 9.33
N ALA A 97 -4.66 2.40 8.58
CA ALA A 97 -5.85 1.69 9.04
C ALA A 97 -5.76 0.16 8.93
N LEU A 98 -4.77 -0.38 8.22
CA LEU A 98 -4.60 -1.83 8.09
C LEU A 98 -4.28 -2.50 9.43
N PRO A 99 -4.65 -3.78 9.64
CA PRO A 99 -4.20 -4.57 10.77
C PRO A 99 -2.67 -4.58 10.88
N ASP A 100 -2.17 -4.49 12.11
CA ASP A 100 -0.74 -4.60 12.41
C ASP A 100 -0.38 -6.08 12.64
N ARG A 101 0.75 -6.55 12.10
CA ARG A 101 1.24 -7.95 12.16
C ARG A 101 2.74 -8.02 12.42
#